data_AF-A0A377PWL2-F1
#
_entry.id   AF-A0A377PWL2-F1
#
_cell.length_a   1.000
_cell.length_b   1.000
_cell.length_c   1.000
_cell.angle_alpha   90.00
_cell.angle_beta   90.00
_cell.angle_gamma   90.00
#
_symmetry.space_group_name_H-M   'P 1'
#
loop_
_entity.id
_entity.type
_entity.pdbx_description
1 polymer ?
#
loop_
_entity_poly.entity_id
_entity_poly.type
_entity_poly.pdbx_seq_one_letter_code
_entity_poly.pdbx_strand_id
1 'polypeptide(L)' 'MENITAEGLSLSLLQEKGLPHFHIFDIRSTQAFLSAHLQGSFHAKDEREIIESLEYLAGGGGKYLYQASPYRLL' A
#
# COMPACT_ATOMS: atom_id res chain seq x y z
N MET A 1 19.13 5.51 -6.93
CA MET A 1 18.24 5.57 -5.75
C MET A 1 18.64 4.41 -4.88
N GLU A 2 19.23 4.68 -3.72
CA GLU A 2 19.64 3.61 -2.80
C GLU A 2 18.40 3.06 -2.10
N ASN A 3 18.23 1.75 -2.10
CA ASN A 3 17.16 1.08 -1.36
C ASN A 3 17.49 1.18 0.13
N ILE A 4 16.87 2.13 0.82
CA ILE A 4 17.01 2.26 2.27
C ILE A 4 16.24 1.10 2.90
N THR A 5 16.96 0.08 3.38
CA THR A 5 16.40 -0.95 4.24
C THR A 5 16.42 -0.42 5.67
N ALA A 6 15.40 0.34 6.06
CA ALA A 6 15.23 0.77 7.44
C ALA A 6 14.59 -0.37 8.24
N GLU A 7 15.19 -0.78 9.37
CA GLU A 7 14.68 -1.87 10.23
C GLU A 7 13.30 -1.60 10.86
N GLY A 8 12.80 -0.38 10.72
CA GLY A 8 11.44 -0.01 11.06
C GLY A 8 11.31 1.50 11.12
N LEU A 9 10.28 2.03 10.47
CA LEU A 9 9.89 3.44 10.58
C LEU A 9 8.48 3.48 11.15
N SER A 10 8.23 4.32 12.15
CA SER A 10 6.86 4.53 12.61
C SER A 10 6.09 5.29 11.54
N LEU A 11 4.80 4.97 11.40
CA LEU A 11 3.92 5.66 10.46
C LEU A 11 3.86 7.17 10.74
N SER A 12 3.83 7.54 12.02
CA SER A 12 3.86 8.95 12.45
C SER A 12 5.13 9.66 11.97
N LEU A 13 6.29 9.00 12.05
CA LEU A 13 7.55 9.57 11.59
C LEU A 13 7.57 9.74 10.07
N LEU A 14 7.02 8.79 9.31
CA LEU A 14 6.88 8.89 7.85
C LEU A 14 6.00 10.08 7.45
N GLN A 15 4.90 10.30 8.19
CA GLN A 15 3.97 11.41 7.99
C GLN A 15 4.61 12.76 8.38
N GLU A 16 5.28 12.82 9.54
CA GLU A 16 5.95 14.01 10.06
C GLU A 16 7.13 14.46 9.20
N LYS A 17 7.89 13.52 8.63
CA LYS A 17 9.01 13.83 7.73
C LYS A 17 8.56 14.36 6.36
N GLY A 18 7.25 14.53 6.17
CA GLY A 18 6.70 15.19 5.00
C GLY A 18 7.01 14.43 3.74
N LEU A 19 7.03 13.09 3.78
CA LEU A 19 6.84 12.28 2.58
C LEU A 19 5.36 12.47 2.22
N PRO A 20 4.99 13.46 1.38
CA PRO A 20 3.58 13.84 1.24
C PRO A 20 2.84 12.76 0.43
N HIS A 21 3.60 11.88 -0.23
CA HIS A 21 3.14 10.86 -1.15
C HIS A 21 3.99 9.61 -0.93
N PHE A 22 3.56 8.74 -0.03
CA PHE A 22 4.06 7.37 0.05
C PHE A 22 2.88 6.40 0.01
N HIS A 23 3.13 5.21 -0.53
CA HIS A 23 2.17 4.12 -0.53
C HIS A 23 2.61 3.07 0.48
N ILE A 24 1.66 2.58 1.27
CA ILE A 24 1.88 1.51 2.24
C ILE A 24 1.28 0.24 1.65
N PHE A 25 2.09 -0.80 1.50
CA PHE A 25 1.63 -2.11 1.08
C PHE A 25 1.77 -3.11 2.23
N ASP A 26 0.68 -3.80 2.54
CA ASP A 26 0.66 -4.94 3.46
C ASP A 26 0.84 -6.23 2.66
N ILE A 27 1.93 -6.94 2.95
CA ILE A 27 2.30 -8.20 2.27
C ILE A 27 1.90 -9.46 3.03
N ARG A 28 1.19 -9.31 4.15
CA ARG A 28 0.68 -10.45 4.91
C ARG A 28 -0.43 -11.16 4.12
N SER A 29 -0.93 -12.29 4.62
CA SER A 29 -2.03 -12.98 3.96
C SER A 29 -3.30 -12.11 3.88
N THR A 30 -4.13 -12.34 2.86
CA THR A 30 -5.41 -11.63 2.70
C THR A 30 -6.26 -11.70 3.98
N GLN A 31 -6.27 -12.85 4.66
CA GLN A 31 -7.00 -13.00 5.92
C GLN A 31 -6.48 -12.07 7.03
N ALA A 32 -5.16 -11.89 7.13
CA ALA A 32 -4.55 -11.00 8.12
C ALA A 32 -4.78 -9.52 7.79
N PHE A 33 -4.77 -9.16 6.51
CA PHE A 33 -5.11 -7.81 6.05
C PHE A 33 -6.58 -7.45 6.34
N LEU A 34 -7.49 -8.37 6.02
CA LEU A 34 -8.93 -8.18 6.25
C LEU A 34 -9.30 -8.14 7.72
N SER A 35 -8.55 -8.83 8.59
CA SER A 35 -8.80 -8.80 10.04
C SER A 35 -8.33 -7.49 10.68
N ALA A 36 -7.16 -6.98 10.27
CA ALA A 36 -6.64 -5.68 10.72
C ALA A 36 -5.56 -5.17 9.78
N HIS A 37 -5.72 -3.94 9.27
CA HIS A 37 -4.73 -3.28 8.42
C HIS A 37 -4.55 -1.81 8.83
N LEU A 38 -3.46 -1.20 8.38
CA LEU A 38 -3.23 0.23 8.55
C LEU A 38 -4.16 1.02 7.63
N GLN A 39 -4.84 2.03 8.16
CA GLN A 39 -5.72 2.88 7.36
C GLN A 39 -4.95 3.52 6.20
N GLY A 40 -5.48 3.39 4.99
CA GLY A 40 -4.85 3.90 3.77
C GLY A 40 -3.74 2.99 3.19
N SER A 41 -3.52 1.81 3.76
CA SER A 41 -2.67 0.78 3.15
C SER A 41 -3.39 -0.04 2.08
N PHE A 42 -2.63 -0.57 1.13
CA PHE A 42 -3.07 -1.50 0.09
C PHE A 42 -2.61 -2.91 0.43
N HIS A 43 -3.35 -3.92 0.00
CA HIS A 43 -2.92 -5.31 0.08
C HIS A 43 -2.19 -5.70 -1.20
N ALA A 44 -1.03 -6.34 -1.09
CA ALA A 44 -0.31 -6.92 -2.21
C ALA A 44 0.36 -8.22 -1.75
N LYS A 45 0.15 -9.33 -2.45
CA LYS A 45 0.63 -10.65 -1.99
C LYS A 45 2.13 -10.86 -2.22
N ASP A 46 2.68 -10.14 -3.18
CA ASP A 46 4.07 -10.23 -3.58
C ASP A 46 4.57 -8.92 -4.20
N GLU A 47 5.86 -8.86 -4.48
CA GLU A 47 6.53 -7.69 -5.06
C GLU A 47 6.00 -7.35 -6.46
N ARG A 48 5.50 -8.32 -7.23
CA ARG A 48 4.96 -8.05 -8.57
C ARG A 48 3.65 -7.27 -8.48
N GLU A 49 2.75 -7.67 -7.58
CA GLU A 49 1.51 -6.93 -7.33
C GLU A 49 1.79 -5.48 -6.85
N ILE A 50 2.89 -5.26 -6.10
CA ILE A 50 3.34 -3.91 -5.71
C ILE A 50 3.77 -3.10 -6.94
N ILE A 51 4.63 -3.66 -7.79
CA ILE A 51 5.13 -2.98 -9.00
C ILE A 51 3.96 -2.63 -9.92
N GLU A 52 3.07 -3.58 -10.19
CA GLU A 52 1.88 -3.36 -11.04
C GLU A 52 0.97 -2.25 -10.48
N SER A 53 0.78 -2.22 -9.16
CA SER A 53 0.00 -1.17 -8.49
C SER A 53 0.65 0.21 -8.64
N LEU A 54 1.98 0.30 -8.52
CA LEU A 54 2.72 1.55 -8.69
C LEU A 54 2.70 2.03 -10.15
N GLU A 55 2.84 1.12 -11.11
CA GLU A 55 2.72 1.43 -12.54
C GLU A 55 1.33 1.98 -12.89
N TYR A 56 0.27 1.40 -12.31
CA TYR A 56 -1.10 1.90 -12.46
C TYR A 56 -1.27 3.32 -11.91
N LEU A 57 -0.80 3.55 -10.69
CA LEU A 57 -0.88 4.87 -10.03
C LEU A 57 -0.07 5.94 -10.78
N ALA A 58 1.00 5.56 -11.47
CA ALA A 58 1.79 6.43 -12.33
C ALA A 58 1.14 6.71 -13.71
N GLY A 59 -0.04 6.15 -14.01
CA GLY A 59 -0.77 6.34 -15.26
C GLY A 59 -0.48 5.29 -16.34
N GLY A 60 0.21 4.21 -16.01
CA GLY A 60 0.35 3.03 -16.87
C GLY A 60 -0.93 2.19 -16.85
N GLY A 61 -1.48 1.83 -18.01
CA GLY A 61 -2.77 1.12 -18.13
C GLY A 61 -2.77 -0.33 -17.63
N GLY A 62 -2.54 -0.56 -16.35
CA GLY A 62 -2.66 -1.85 -15.67
C GLY A 62 -4.12 -2.18 -15.36
N LYS A 63 -4.65 -3.22 -15.99
CA LYS A 63 -5.95 -3.83 -15.64
C LYS A 63 -5.79 -4.59 -14.33
N TYR A 64 -6.85 -4.60 -13.52
CA TYR A 64 -7.02 -5.36 -12.26
C TYR A 64 -6.54 -4.66 -10.98
N LEU A 65 -7.38 -3.77 -10.45
CA LEU A 65 -7.54 -3.63 -9.01
C LEU A 65 -8.94 -4.12 -8.65
N TYR A 66 -8.99 -5.17 -7.82
CA TYR A 66 -10.22 -5.55 -7.14
C TYR A 66 -10.72 -4.33 -6.35
N GLN A 67 -11.94 -3.89 -6.67
CA GLN A 67 -12.70 -2.97 -5.84
C GLN A 67 -12.81 -3.55 -4.43
N ALA A 68 -11.96 -3.09 -3.52
CA ALA A 68 -12.32 -3.00 -2.12
C ALA A 68 -12.95 -1.62 -1.88
N SER A 69 -14.09 -1.36 -2.52
CA SER A 69 -15.06 -0.39 -2.00
C SER A 69 -16.30 -1.16 -1.59
N PRO A 70 -16.48 -1.36 -0.27
CA PRO A 70 -17.80 -1.26 0.28
C PRO A 70 -17.74 -0.49 1.60
N TYR A 71 -17.30 0.77 1.58
CA TYR A 71 -17.65 1.70 2.65
C TYR A 71 -18.45 2.86 2.08
N ARG A 72 -19.62 2.50 1.55
CA ARG A 72 -20.82 3.30 1.77
C ARG A 72 -21.17 3.12 3.25
N LEU A 73 -20.50 3.89 4.11
CA LEU A 73 -21.03 4.18 5.43
C LEU A 73 -22.30 5.00 5.21
N LEU A 74 -23.36 4.57 5.90
CA LEU A 74 -24.75 5.01 5.86
C LEU A 74 -24.97 6.49 5.50
#